data_AF-A0A3B1B4A6-F1
#
_entry.id   AF-A0A3B1B4A6-F1
#
_cell.length_a   1.000
_cell.length_b   1.000
_cell.length_c   1.000
_cell.angle_alpha   90.00
_cell.angle_beta   90.00
_cell.angle_gamma   90.00
#
_symmetry.space_group_name_H-M   'P 1'
#
loop_
_entity.id
_entity.type
_entity.pdbx_description
1 polymer ?
#
loop_
_entity_poly.entity_id
_entity_poly.type
_entity_poly.pdbx_seq_one_letter_code
_entity_poly.pdbx_strand_id
1 'polypeptide(L)'
;MSESEKPIHRLVLHPQNADYTPDSSETIRETLQKTGFIAEPCRLSDGQTASTDQDFLVGEQFLQMLTFMGCSPNINLAPQHEGDRDYCHIVLSPVYAQVHFRSHERDVFARCPKCGRRDANWPALIERWQRNSTLKKYVCPHCYESMSLYDLRWRQMAGFGRFFIDVLSIFPQEGIPTSQLMSALENVSAQPWTYFFSNR
;
A
#
# COMPACT_ATOMS: atom_id res chain seq x y z
N MET A 1 8.73 13.91 28.57
CA MET A 1 8.36 12.49 28.41
C MET A 1 7.65 12.42 27.07
N SER A 2 8.37 12.04 26.03
CA SER A 2 7.85 11.96 24.66
C SER A 2 6.74 10.92 24.62
N GLU A 3 5.52 11.35 24.28
CA GLU A 3 4.47 10.44 23.82
C GLU A 3 5.07 9.65 22.65
N SER A 4 5.30 8.36 22.86
CA SER A 4 5.66 7.45 21.79
C SER A 4 4.47 7.42 20.83
N GLU A 5 4.59 8.09 19.69
CA GLU A 5 3.60 8.05 18.60
C GLU A 5 3.23 6.59 18.35
N LYS A 6 1.94 6.26 18.49
CA LYS A 6 1.44 4.90 18.28
C LYS A 6 1.60 4.59 16.78
N PRO A 7 2.22 3.47 16.41
CA PRO A 7 2.45 3.15 15.01
C PRO A 7 1.12 3.05 14.27
N ILE A 8 0.99 3.77 13.15
CA ILE A 8 -0.22 3.75 12.34
C ILE A 8 -0.11 2.58 11.38
N HIS A 9 -0.93 1.55 11.61
CA HIS A 9 -1.03 0.41 10.72
C HIS A 9 -1.82 0.78 9.46
N ARG A 10 -1.32 0.32 8.31
CA ARG A 10 -1.97 0.52 7.02
C ARG A 10 -1.91 -0.70 6.14
N LEU A 11 -2.99 -0.89 5.39
CA LEU A 11 -3.03 -1.72 4.19
C LEU A 11 -2.63 -0.84 3.00
N VAL A 12 -1.68 -1.31 2.20
CA VAL A 12 -1.18 -0.57 1.04
C VAL A 12 -1.49 -1.37 -0.22
N LEU A 13 -2.30 -0.80 -1.11
CA LEU A 13 -2.56 -1.34 -2.45
C LEU A 13 -1.56 -0.73 -3.43
N HIS A 14 -1.05 -1.56 -4.34
CA HIS A 14 -0.18 -1.08 -5.41
C HIS A 14 -0.28 -1.97 -6.67
N PRO A 15 0.05 -1.44 -7.85
CA PRO A 15 0.20 -2.23 -9.07
C PRO A 15 1.27 -3.31 -8.89
N GLN A 16 0.99 -4.52 -9.37
CA GLN A 16 1.95 -5.64 -9.32
C GLN A 16 3.17 -5.35 -10.21
N ASN A 17 2.98 -4.64 -11.32
CA ASN A 17 4.07 -4.10 -12.13
C ASN A 17 4.62 -2.82 -11.47
N ALA A 18 5.78 -2.93 -10.83
CA ALA A 18 6.39 -1.80 -10.11
C ALA A 18 6.73 -0.60 -11.00
N ASP A 19 6.98 -0.82 -12.30
CA ASP A 19 7.30 0.22 -13.27
C ASP A 19 6.03 0.94 -13.81
N TYR A 20 4.83 0.38 -13.58
CA TYR A 20 3.57 0.99 -14.00
C TYR A 20 3.41 2.37 -13.40
N THR A 21 2.97 3.31 -14.23
CA THR A 21 2.72 4.70 -13.87
C THR A 21 1.36 5.07 -14.42
N PRO A 22 0.38 5.40 -13.58
CA PRO A 22 -0.88 5.91 -14.08
C PRO A 22 -0.66 7.28 -14.73
N ASP A 23 -1.37 7.56 -15.82
CA ASP A 23 -1.31 8.87 -16.50
C ASP A 23 -1.75 10.01 -15.57
N SER A 24 -2.74 9.75 -14.71
CA SER A 24 -3.15 10.63 -13.62
C SER A 24 -3.67 9.83 -12.42
N SER A 25 -3.56 10.40 -11.22
CA SER A 25 -4.23 9.84 -10.03
C SER A 25 -5.75 10.08 -10.06
N GLU A 26 -6.23 11.00 -10.90
CA GLU A 26 -7.64 11.38 -10.99
C GLU A 26 -8.51 10.26 -11.53
N THR A 27 -8.08 9.54 -12.57
CA THR A 27 -8.88 8.44 -13.15
C THR A 27 -9.04 7.29 -12.15
N ILE A 28 -8.01 7.01 -11.36
CA ILE A 28 -8.09 6.03 -10.27
C ILE A 28 -9.01 6.56 -9.17
N ARG A 29 -8.88 7.82 -8.75
CA ARG A 29 -9.76 8.47 -7.78
C ARG A 29 -11.24 8.37 -8.19
N GLU A 30 -11.57 8.75 -9.42
CA GLU A 30 -12.94 8.70 -9.94
C GLU A 30 -13.49 7.28 -9.95
N THR A 31 -12.66 6.29 -10.30
CA THR A 31 -13.05 4.88 -10.24
C THR A 31 -13.35 4.45 -8.81
N LEU A 32 -12.49 4.80 -7.85
CA LEU A 32 -12.69 4.49 -6.44
C LEU A 32 -13.92 5.21 -5.84
N GLN A 33 -14.22 6.43 -6.30
CA GLN A 33 -15.45 7.14 -5.91
C GLN A 33 -16.69 6.46 -6.48
N LYS A 34 -16.67 6.14 -7.79
CA LYS A 34 -17.79 5.49 -8.47
C LYS A 34 -18.11 4.12 -7.90
N THR A 35 -17.10 3.38 -7.46
CA THR A 35 -17.31 2.07 -6.83
C THR A 35 -17.77 2.20 -5.38
N GLY A 36 -17.67 3.38 -4.78
CA GLY A 36 -17.99 3.63 -3.37
C GLY A 36 -16.90 3.16 -2.40
N PHE A 37 -15.65 3.03 -2.86
CA PHE A 37 -14.51 2.73 -1.99
C PHE A 37 -14.06 3.95 -1.19
N ILE A 38 -14.00 5.11 -1.87
CA ILE A 38 -13.72 6.41 -1.26
C ILE A 38 -14.93 7.33 -1.39
N ALA A 39 -15.08 8.27 -0.46
CA ALA A 39 -16.11 9.30 -0.46
C ALA A 39 -15.50 10.68 -0.77
N GLU A 40 -15.96 11.70 -0.05
CA GLU A 40 -15.50 13.07 -0.18
C GLU A 40 -14.08 13.27 0.38
N PRO A 41 -13.32 14.25 -0.16
CA PRO A 41 -12.01 14.59 0.36
C PRO A 41 -12.07 14.95 1.83
N CYS A 42 -11.16 14.40 2.62
CA CYS A 42 -11.05 14.71 4.03
C CYS A 42 -10.36 16.06 4.19
N ARG A 43 -11.13 17.10 4.53
CA ARG A 43 -10.55 18.40 4.91
C ARG A 43 -10.05 18.32 6.34
N LEU A 44 -8.91 17.68 6.55
CA LEU A 44 -8.17 17.82 7.80
C LEU A 44 -7.69 19.28 7.90
N SER A 45 -8.39 20.08 8.69
CA SER A 45 -8.01 21.45 9.01
C SER A 45 -6.93 21.43 10.08
N ASP A 46 -5.69 21.18 9.70
CA ASP A 46 -4.53 21.50 10.54
C ASP A 46 -3.34 21.94 9.69
N GLY A 47 -2.80 23.12 10.02
CA GLY A 47 -1.82 23.89 9.24
C GLY A 47 -0.39 23.34 9.20
N GLN A 48 -0.19 22.03 9.07
CA GLN A 48 1.10 21.44 8.72
C GLN A 48 0.92 20.40 7.62
N THR A 49 1.34 20.79 6.41
CA THR A 49 1.35 20.03 5.15
C THR A 49 -0.02 19.54 4.67
N ALA A 50 -0.85 20.50 4.24
CA ALA A 50 -2.00 20.25 3.39
C ALA A 50 -1.57 19.55 2.09
N SER A 51 -1.88 18.27 1.98
CA SER A 51 -2.10 17.56 0.71
C SER A 51 -3.58 17.16 0.63
N THR A 52 -4.47 18.11 0.91
CA THR A 52 -5.93 17.92 1.07
C THR A 52 -6.66 17.28 -0.12
N ASP A 53 -6.02 17.14 -1.28
CA ASP A 53 -6.60 16.50 -2.48
C ASP A 53 -6.36 14.99 -2.57
N GLN A 54 -5.58 14.43 -1.64
CA GLN A 54 -5.20 13.02 -1.68
C GLN A 54 -5.77 12.19 -0.52
N ASP A 55 -6.35 12.83 0.49
CA ASP A 55 -6.97 12.21 1.65
C ASP A 55 -8.49 12.12 1.47
N PHE A 56 -9.07 10.96 1.72
CA PHE A 56 -10.49 10.68 1.49
C PHE A 56 -11.11 9.94 2.66
N LEU A 57 -12.35 10.27 2.97
CA LEU A 57 -13.19 9.42 3.82
C LEU A 57 -13.48 8.10 3.10
N VAL A 58 -13.77 7.05 3.86
CA VAL A 58 -14.20 5.78 3.30
C VAL A 58 -15.60 5.90 2.69
N GLY A 59 -15.83 5.21 1.57
CA GLY A 59 -17.12 5.22 0.88
C GLY A 59 -18.12 4.19 1.43
N GLU A 60 -19.36 4.29 0.96
CA GLU A 60 -20.47 3.43 1.41
C GLU A 60 -20.24 1.93 1.13
N GLN A 61 -19.43 1.58 0.12
CA GLN A 61 -19.09 0.21 -0.25
C GLN A 61 -17.76 -0.26 0.36
N PHE A 62 -17.09 0.56 1.17
CA PHE A 62 -15.78 0.25 1.74
C PHE A 62 -15.72 -1.11 2.45
N LEU A 63 -16.69 -1.37 3.33
CA LEU A 63 -16.77 -2.64 4.08
C LEU A 63 -17.07 -3.86 3.20
N GLN A 64 -17.59 -3.67 1.98
CA GLN A 64 -17.80 -4.74 1.01
C GLN A 64 -16.56 -4.98 0.14
N MET A 65 -15.67 -3.99 0.07
CA MET A 65 -14.43 -4.04 -0.69
C MET A 65 -13.22 -4.54 0.09
N LEU A 66 -13.34 -4.61 1.41
CA LEU A 66 -12.38 -5.28 2.29
C LEU A 66 -13.07 -6.41 3.06
N THR A 67 -12.48 -7.60 3.02
CA THR A 67 -12.86 -8.70 3.89
C THR A 67 -12.16 -8.54 5.24
N PHE A 68 -12.94 -8.48 6.31
CA PHE A 68 -12.41 -8.38 7.66
C PHE A 68 -12.30 -9.74 8.34
N MET A 69 -11.09 -10.12 8.79
CA MET A 69 -10.87 -11.37 9.51
C MET A 69 -11.01 -11.14 11.03
N GLY A 70 -12.16 -11.49 11.61
CA GLY A 70 -12.40 -11.38 13.07
C GLY A 70 -13.85 -11.05 13.44
N CYS A 71 -14.17 -11.07 14.74
CA CYS A 71 -15.56 -10.97 15.20
C CYS A 71 -16.08 -9.55 15.47
N SER A 72 -15.26 -8.51 15.47
CA SER A 72 -15.73 -7.12 15.47
C SER A 72 -14.53 -6.17 15.39
N PRO A 73 -14.12 -5.70 14.20
CA PRO A 73 -13.18 -4.61 14.14
C PRO A 73 -14.00 -3.35 14.45
N ASN A 74 -13.75 -2.71 15.61
CA ASN A 74 -14.33 -1.42 15.93
C ASN A 74 -13.65 -0.35 15.06
N ILE A 75 -13.90 -0.39 13.76
CA ILE A 75 -13.33 0.53 12.78
C ILE A 75 -14.17 1.79 12.80
N ASN A 76 -13.59 2.87 13.28
CA ASN A 76 -14.18 4.19 13.12
C ASN A 76 -14.07 4.57 11.64
N LEU A 77 -15.19 4.66 10.93
CA LEU A 77 -15.23 5.01 9.51
C LEU A 77 -15.27 6.53 9.26
N ALA A 78 -15.49 7.31 10.30
CA ALA A 78 -15.56 8.76 10.25
C ALA A 78 -15.03 9.34 11.57
N PRO A 79 -14.51 10.58 11.55
CA PRO A 79 -14.13 11.28 12.77
C PRO A 79 -15.35 11.46 13.68
N GLN A 80 -15.21 11.17 14.97
CA GLN A 80 -16.30 11.32 15.95
C GLN A 80 -16.40 12.74 16.52
N HIS A 81 -15.30 13.49 16.49
CA HIS A 81 -15.23 14.88 16.93
C HIS A 81 -14.20 15.67 16.12
N GLU A 82 -14.24 17.00 16.22
CA GLU A 82 -13.26 17.87 15.60
C GLU A 82 -11.85 17.55 16.14
N GLY A 83 -10.88 17.39 15.22
CA GLY A 83 -9.52 16.99 15.58
C GLY A 83 -9.33 15.49 15.90
N ASP A 84 -10.37 14.65 15.77
CA ASP A 84 -10.21 13.19 15.81
C ASP A 84 -9.29 12.74 14.66
N ARG A 85 -8.36 11.85 14.97
CA ARG A 85 -7.39 11.28 14.03
C ARG A 85 -7.41 9.75 14.02
N ASP A 86 -8.21 9.12 14.89
CA ASP A 86 -8.30 7.67 15.04
C ASP A 86 -9.50 7.11 14.28
N TYR A 87 -9.50 7.35 12.97
CA TYR A 87 -10.49 6.83 12.03
C TYR A 87 -9.83 6.32 10.75
N CYS A 88 -10.51 5.40 10.10
CA CYS A 88 -10.10 4.84 8.82
C CYS A 88 -10.32 5.87 7.71
N HIS A 89 -9.26 6.13 6.98
CA HIS A 89 -9.26 7.01 5.82
C HIS A 89 -8.30 6.49 4.77
N ILE A 90 -8.49 6.96 3.54
CA ILE A 90 -7.78 6.47 2.37
C ILE A 90 -6.94 7.61 1.83
N VAL A 91 -5.66 7.33 1.57
CA VAL A 91 -4.70 8.29 1.04
C VAL A 91 -4.15 7.78 -0.28
N LEU A 92 -4.26 8.61 -1.31
CA LEU A 92 -3.64 8.35 -2.61
C LEU A 92 -2.25 8.97 -2.63
N SER A 93 -1.20 8.19 -2.86
CA SER A 93 0.12 8.79 -3.01
C SER A 93 0.20 9.64 -4.29
N PRO A 94 1.06 10.66 -4.36
CA PRO A 94 1.40 11.24 -5.66
C PRO A 94 1.97 10.17 -6.60
N VAL A 95 1.86 10.40 -7.90
CA VAL A 95 2.51 9.55 -8.90
C VAL A 95 4.01 9.83 -8.90
N TYR A 96 4.80 8.88 -8.45
CA TYR A 96 6.24 9.04 -8.31
C TYR A 96 6.97 8.88 -9.65
N ALA A 97 7.89 9.81 -9.92
CA ALA A 97 8.77 9.73 -11.08
C ALA A 97 9.74 8.54 -11.05
N GLN A 98 9.94 7.89 -9.91
CA GLN A 98 10.75 6.67 -9.79
C GLN A 98 10.04 5.65 -8.91
N VAL A 99 10.35 4.37 -9.12
CA VAL A 99 9.83 3.27 -8.30
C VAL A 99 10.29 3.47 -6.85
N HIS A 100 9.37 3.34 -5.91
CA HIS A 100 9.63 3.36 -4.47
C HIS A 100 9.50 1.95 -3.90
N PHE A 101 10.32 1.63 -2.91
CA PHE A 101 10.15 0.47 -2.05
C PHE A 101 9.51 0.92 -0.75
N ARG A 102 8.44 0.24 -0.34
CA ARG A 102 7.76 0.44 0.94
C ARG A 102 7.68 -0.90 1.66
N SER A 103 7.92 -0.90 2.96
CA SER A 103 7.89 -2.11 3.78
C SER A 103 7.37 -1.84 5.18
N HIS A 104 6.96 -2.92 5.85
CA HIS A 104 6.84 -2.96 7.30
C HIS A 104 8.20 -2.67 7.95
N GLU A 105 8.20 -2.10 9.16
CA GLU A 105 9.45 -1.70 9.85
C GLU A 105 10.26 -2.89 10.37
N ARG A 106 9.60 -4.00 10.73
CA ARG A 106 10.24 -5.15 11.39
C ARG A 106 9.93 -6.46 10.70
N ASP A 107 10.88 -7.38 10.81
CA ASP A 107 10.75 -8.79 10.40
C ASP A 107 10.39 -9.02 8.93
N VAL A 108 10.75 -8.07 8.05
CA VAL A 108 10.59 -8.22 6.60
C VAL A 108 11.61 -9.23 6.08
N PHE A 109 11.17 -10.07 5.15
CA PHE A 109 12.06 -10.95 4.41
C PHE A 109 11.60 -11.23 2.99
N ALA A 110 12.57 -11.24 2.09
CA ALA A 110 12.37 -11.65 0.71
C ALA A 110 12.51 -13.18 0.56
N ARG A 111 11.67 -13.76 -0.29
CA ARG A 111 11.79 -15.16 -0.73
C ARG A 111 11.89 -15.23 -2.23
N CYS A 112 12.72 -16.14 -2.72
CA CYS A 112 12.76 -16.47 -4.13
C CYS A 112 11.37 -17.02 -4.59
N PRO A 113 10.77 -16.49 -5.66
CA PRO A 113 9.56 -17.05 -6.25
C PRO A 113 9.76 -18.45 -6.82
N LYS A 114 10.99 -18.81 -7.24
CA LYS A 114 11.30 -20.12 -7.84
C LYS A 114 11.53 -21.22 -6.80
N CYS A 115 12.46 -21.03 -5.86
CA CYS A 115 12.79 -22.07 -4.87
C CYS A 115 12.17 -21.86 -3.48
N GLY A 116 11.52 -20.72 -3.23
CA GLY A 116 10.86 -20.41 -1.95
C GLY A 116 11.80 -20.10 -0.77
N ARG A 117 13.12 -20.25 -0.95
CA ARG A 117 14.11 -19.97 0.09
C ARG A 117 14.20 -18.48 0.38
N ARG A 118 14.43 -18.16 1.66
CA ARG A 118 14.62 -16.80 2.16
C ARG A 118 15.97 -16.27 1.70
N ASP A 119 15.98 -15.01 1.31
CA ASP A 119 17.19 -14.23 1.16
C ASP A 119 17.36 -13.34 2.40
N ALA A 120 18.41 -13.61 3.18
CA ALA A 120 18.72 -12.80 4.37
C ALA A 120 19.44 -11.49 4.01
N ASN A 121 20.03 -11.40 2.82
CA ASN A 121 20.78 -10.24 2.36
C ASN A 121 19.91 -9.24 1.58
N TRP A 122 18.58 -9.38 1.65
CA TRP A 122 17.65 -8.46 1.01
C TRP A 122 17.86 -6.98 1.37
N PRO A 123 18.24 -6.58 2.60
CA PRO A 123 18.41 -5.16 2.91
C PRO A 123 19.52 -4.52 2.07
N ALA A 124 20.64 -5.23 1.88
CA ALA A 124 21.74 -4.76 1.04
C ALA A 124 21.35 -4.69 -0.45
N LEU A 125 20.47 -5.59 -0.91
CA LEU A 125 19.92 -5.53 -2.27
C LEU A 125 19.08 -4.27 -2.48
N ILE A 126 18.20 -3.95 -1.52
CA ILE A 126 17.39 -2.73 -1.56
C ILE A 126 18.26 -1.48 -1.49
N GLU A 127 19.22 -1.44 -0.57
CA GLU A 127 20.13 -0.30 -0.42
C GLU A 127 20.94 -0.04 -1.71
N ARG A 128 21.43 -1.11 -2.35
CA ARG A 128 22.12 -1.02 -3.65
C ARG A 128 21.19 -0.49 -4.75
N TRP A 129 19.95 -0.98 -4.81
CA TRP A 129 18.96 -0.53 -5.77
C TRP A 129 18.51 0.92 -5.52
N GLN A 130 18.38 1.36 -4.26
CA GLN A 130 18.05 2.75 -3.92
C GLN A 130 19.15 3.73 -4.37
N ARG A 131 20.43 3.33 -4.32
CA ARG A 131 21.54 4.13 -4.86
C ARG A 131 21.57 4.19 -6.39
N ASN A 132 21.06 3.15 -7.06
CA ASN A 132 20.97 3.09 -8.52
C ASN A 132 19.80 2.19 -8.93
N SER A 133 18.67 2.82 -9.27
CA SER A 133 17.40 2.15 -9.55
C SER A 133 17.43 1.27 -10.82
N THR A 134 18.47 1.39 -11.64
CA THR A 134 18.70 0.49 -12.80
C THR A 134 19.15 -0.91 -12.36
N LEU A 135 19.63 -1.07 -11.12
CA LEU A 135 20.11 -2.34 -10.57
C LEU A 135 18.97 -3.23 -10.05
N LYS A 136 18.00 -3.51 -10.93
CA LYS A 136 16.84 -4.35 -10.61
C LYS A 136 17.03 -5.85 -10.86
N LYS A 137 18.18 -6.28 -11.39
CA LYS A 137 18.46 -7.72 -11.59
C LYS A 137 18.81 -8.39 -10.27
N TYR A 138 18.10 -9.47 -9.95
CA TYR A 138 18.37 -10.37 -8.83
C TYR A 138 18.74 -11.77 -9.33
N VAL A 139 19.75 -12.39 -8.69
CA VAL A 139 20.11 -13.79 -8.92
C VAL A 139 20.01 -14.52 -7.60
N CYS A 140 19.20 -15.57 -7.55
CA CYS A 140 18.99 -16.30 -6.31
C CYS A 140 20.26 -17.06 -5.88
N PRO A 141 20.78 -16.88 -4.65
CA PRO A 141 21.99 -17.58 -4.21
C PRO A 141 21.79 -19.08 -3.97
N HIS A 142 20.54 -19.57 -3.99
CA HIS A 142 20.23 -20.97 -3.71
C HIS A 142 19.88 -21.80 -4.95
N CYS A 143 19.21 -21.19 -5.94
CA CYS A 143 18.79 -21.87 -7.16
C CYS A 143 19.35 -21.25 -8.44
N TYR A 144 20.12 -20.17 -8.32
CA TYR A 144 20.81 -19.48 -9.41
C TYR A 144 19.91 -18.88 -10.50
N GLU A 145 18.59 -18.94 -10.32
CA GLU A 145 17.63 -18.30 -11.21
C GLU A 145 17.76 -16.77 -11.17
N SER A 146 17.74 -16.18 -12.36
CA SER A 146 17.78 -14.73 -12.56
C SER A 146 16.36 -14.18 -12.73
N MET A 147 16.05 -13.08 -12.07
CA MET A 147 14.73 -12.43 -12.10
C MET A 147 14.84 -10.94 -11.73
N SER A 148 13.73 -10.22 -11.70
CA SER A 148 13.70 -8.87 -11.16
C SER A 148 13.69 -8.90 -9.63
N LEU A 149 14.31 -7.89 -9.01
CA LEU A 149 14.21 -7.59 -7.59
C LEU A 149 12.74 -7.37 -7.17
N TYR A 150 11.93 -6.83 -8.08
CA TYR A 150 10.50 -6.59 -7.89
C TYR A 150 9.69 -7.90 -7.80
N ASP A 151 10.20 -9.00 -8.35
CA ASP A 151 9.53 -10.32 -8.36
C ASP A 151 9.75 -11.10 -7.06
N LEU A 152 10.59 -10.59 -6.15
CA LEU A 152 10.80 -11.22 -4.86
C LEU A 152 9.49 -11.28 -4.06
N ARG A 153 9.26 -12.40 -3.37
CA ARG A 153 8.07 -12.56 -2.54
C ARG A 153 8.32 -12.01 -1.15
N TRP A 154 7.62 -10.94 -0.82
CA TRP A 154 7.71 -10.23 0.47
C TRP A 154 6.65 -10.63 1.50
N ARG A 155 5.83 -11.65 1.19
CA ARG A 155 4.72 -12.14 2.05
C ARG A 155 3.81 -11.02 2.58
N GLN A 156 3.43 -10.07 1.73
CA GLN A 156 2.59 -8.93 2.11
C GLN A 156 3.22 -8.04 3.20
N MET A 157 4.55 -8.01 3.30
CA MET A 157 5.27 -7.14 4.24
C MET A 157 6.04 -6.01 3.54
N ALA A 158 6.10 -6.04 2.21
CA ALA A 158 6.72 -5.00 1.40
C ALA A 158 6.23 -5.05 -0.05
N GLY A 159 6.46 -3.97 -0.78
CA GLY A 159 6.11 -3.85 -2.19
C GLY A 159 6.92 -2.75 -2.89
N PHE A 160 6.83 -2.76 -4.20
CA PHE A 160 7.41 -1.74 -5.07
C PHE A 160 6.32 -1.10 -5.93
N GLY A 161 6.42 0.20 -6.17
CA GLY A 161 5.47 0.89 -7.04
C GLY A 161 5.81 2.36 -7.23
N ARG A 162 5.15 2.97 -8.22
CA ARG A 162 5.16 4.42 -8.46
C ARG A 162 3.87 5.09 -8.01
N PHE A 163 2.91 4.32 -7.55
CA PHE A 163 1.64 4.79 -7.02
C PHE A 163 1.13 3.80 -5.98
N PHE A 164 0.57 4.31 -4.88
CA PHE A 164 0.09 3.56 -3.75
C PHE A 164 -1.24 4.13 -3.26
N ILE A 165 -2.11 3.25 -2.80
CA ILE A 165 -3.33 3.61 -2.07
C ILE A 165 -3.14 3.09 -0.65
N ASP A 166 -3.00 4.01 0.30
CA ASP A 166 -2.86 3.70 1.72
C ASP A 166 -4.25 3.71 2.36
N VAL A 167 -4.67 2.60 2.96
CA VAL A 167 -5.85 2.51 3.83
C VAL A 167 -5.35 2.54 5.26
N LEU A 168 -5.53 3.67 5.93
CA LEU A 168 -5.01 3.93 7.27
C LEU A 168 -5.95 3.39 8.34
N SER A 169 -5.39 3.12 9.53
CA SER A 169 -6.11 2.59 10.69
C SER A 169 -6.75 1.22 10.45
N ILE A 170 -6.08 0.39 9.64
CA ILE A 170 -6.39 -1.04 9.44
C ILE A 170 -5.24 -1.88 9.99
N PHE A 171 -5.51 -2.79 10.93
CA PHE A 171 -4.47 -3.65 11.49
C PHE A 171 -4.01 -4.71 10.48
N PRO A 172 -2.75 -5.20 10.58
CA PRO A 172 -2.26 -6.24 9.69
C PRO A 172 -3.13 -7.50 9.75
N GLN A 173 -3.44 -8.08 8.58
CA GLN A 173 -4.32 -9.25 8.40
C GLN A 173 -5.78 -9.03 8.81
N GLU A 174 -6.14 -7.82 9.23
CA GLU A 174 -7.52 -7.48 9.57
C GLU A 174 -8.32 -7.20 8.32
N GLY A 175 -7.84 -6.36 7.39
CA GLY A 175 -8.50 -6.04 6.13
C GLY A 175 -7.80 -6.65 4.92
N ILE A 176 -8.51 -7.51 4.18
CA ILE A 176 -8.04 -8.13 2.92
C ILE A 176 -8.82 -7.56 1.74
N PRO A 177 -8.18 -6.99 0.71
CA PRO A 177 -8.85 -6.54 -0.51
C PRO A 177 -9.68 -7.65 -1.17
N THR A 178 -10.95 -7.37 -1.47
CA THR A 178 -11.79 -8.32 -2.19
C THR A 178 -11.46 -8.34 -3.68
N SER A 179 -11.87 -9.41 -4.37
CA SER A 179 -11.75 -9.50 -5.81
C SER A 179 -12.45 -8.34 -6.54
N GLN A 180 -13.55 -7.81 -5.98
CA GLN A 180 -14.27 -6.66 -6.53
C GLN A 180 -13.38 -5.41 -6.56
N LEU A 181 -12.72 -5.07 -5.46
CA LEU A 181 -11.80 -3.92 -5.39
C LEU A 181 -10.61 -4.12 -6.34
N MET A 182 -10.02 -5.32 -6.32
CA MET A 182 -8.86 -5.63 -7.17
C MET A 182 -9.21 -5.55 -8.66
N SER A 183 -10.40 -6.04 -9.05
CA SER A 183 -10.88 -6.00 -10.44
C SER A 183 -11.20 -4.57 -10.89
N ALA A 184 -11.77 -3.74 -10.00
CA ALA A 184 -12.03 -2.33 -10.31
C ALA A 184 -10.73 -1.57 -10.62
N LEU A 185 -9.70 -1.79 -9.80
CA LEU A 185 -8.38 -1.22 -9.98
C LEU A 185 -7.70 -1.74 -11.25
N GLU A 186 -7.78 -3.05 -11.51
CA GLU A 186 -7.21 -3.66 -12.71
C GLU A 186 -7.87 -3.16 -14.00
N ASN A 187 -9.19 -2.99 -13.99
CA ASN A 187 -9.93 -2.51 -15.16
C ASN A 187 -9.56 -1.06 -15.53
N VAL A 188 -9.32 -0.19 -14.55
CA VAL A 188 -8.93 1.20 -14.83
C VAL A 188 -7.46 1.34 -15.21
N SER A 189 -6.57 0.50 -14.65
CA SER A 189 -5.14 0.58 -14.92
C SER A 189 -4.65 -0.33 -16.04
N ALA A 190 -5.48 -1.28 -16.51
CA ALA A 190 -5.08 -2.39 -17.36
C ALA A 190 -3.85 -3.15 -16.82
N GLN A 191 -3.75 -3.28 -15.49
CA GLN A 191 -2.64 -3.94 -14.80
C GLN A 191 -3.15 -4.65 -13.56
N PRO A 192 -2.65 -5.84 -13.21
CA PRO A 192 -2.99 -6.48 -11.96
C PRO A 192 -2.47 -5.68 -10.76
N TRP A 193 -3.24 -5.68 -9.67
CA TRP A 193 -2.88 -5.06 -8.40
C TRP A 193 -2.57 -6.11 -7.34
N THR A 194 -1.84 -5.70 -6.30
CA THR A 194 -1.58 -6.50 -5.11
C THR A 194 -1.49 -5.59 -3.89
N TYR A 195 -1.22 -6.18 -2.72
CA TYR A 195 -1.19 -5.44 -1.46
C TYR A 195 -0.14 -5.95 -0.48
N PHE A 196 0.23 -5.09 0.46
CA PHE A 196 1.04 -5.42 1.63
C PHE A 196 0.61 -4.58 2.83
N PHE A 197 1.05 -4.95 4.03
CA PHE A 197 0.85 -4.18 5.25
C PHE A 197 2.14 -3.45 5.64
N SER A 198 1.99 -2.24 6.16
CA SER A 198 3.09 -1.39 6.63
C SER A 198 2.64 -0.67 7.90
N ASN A 199 3.61 -0.25 8.71
CA ASN A 199 3.41 0.75 9.73
C ASN A 199 4.18 2.04 9.34
N ARG A 200 3.76 3.17 9.91
CA ARG A 200 4.44 4.48 9.86
C ARG A 200 4.47 5.07 11.26
#